data_AF-A0A7Y2ZRV9-F1
#
_entry.id   AF-A0A7Y2ZRV9-F1
#
_cell.length_a   1.000
_cell.length_b   1.000
_cell.length_c   1.000
_cell.angle_alpha   90.00
_cell.angle_beta   90.00
_cell.angle_gamma   90.00
#
_symmetry.space_group_name_H-M   'P 1'
#
loop_
_entity.id
_entity.type
_entity.pdbx_description
1 polymer ?
#
loop_
_entity_poly.entity_id
_entity_poly.type
_entity_poly.pdbx_seq_one_letter_code
_entity_poly.pdbx_strand_id
1 'polypeptide(L)' 'MLFAELLTGIILIFCGLLVKKKPNLIAGYNTLNIEEQKKIDVNKLSTVMRNYLIVIGCLSIIFIVISYMIQLK' A
#
# COMPACT_ATOMS: atom_id res chain seq x y z
N MET A 1 -9.01 -16.02 -11.97
CA MET A 1 -8.22 -15.79 -10.76
C MET A 1 -7.13 -14.77 -11.08
N LEU A 2 -6.15 -15.07 -11.95
CA LEU A 2 -5.00 -14.20 -12.30
C LEU A 2 -5.27 -12.69 -12.37
N PHE A 3 -6.34 -12.28 -13.06
CA PHE A 3 -6.73 -10.88 -13.20
C PHE A 3 -7.01 -10.19 -11.85
N ALA A 4 -7.75 -10.85 -10.95
CA ALA A 4 -8.13 -10.27 -9.67
C ALA A 4 -6.92 -10.11 -8.73
N GLU A 5 -5.98 -11.07 -8.76
CA GLU A 5 -4.78 -10.98 -7.94
C GLU A 5 -3.82 -9.90 -8.47
N LEU A 6 -3.64 -9.78 -9.78
CA LEU A 6 -2.87 -8.68 -10.38
C LEU A 6 -3.49 -7.31 -10.07
N LEU A 7 -4.82 -7.20 -10.20
CA LEU A 7 -5.56 -5.99 -9.84
C LEU A 7 -5.35 -5.62 -8.37
N THR A 8 -5.34 -6.60 -7.46
CA THR A 8 -5.08 -6.38 -6.04
C THR A 8 -3.70 -5.77 -5.80
N GLY A 9 -2.65 -6.30 -6.44
CA GLY A 9 -1.30 -5.74 -6.33
C GLY A 9 -1.19 -4.31 -6.85
N ILE A 10 -1.87 -4.01 -7.97
CA ILE A 10 -1.94 -2.65 -8.54
C ILE A 10 -2.67 -1.69 -7.59
N ILE A 11 -3.80 -2.12 -7.01
CA ILE A 11 -4.55 -1.33 -6.03
C ILE A 11 -3.68 -1.01 -4.81
N LEU A 12 -2.91 -1.97 -4.30
CA LEU A 12 -2.01 -1.74 -3.16
C LEU A 12 -0.94 -0.69 -3.46
N ILE A 13 -0.31 -0.76 -4.64
CA ILE A 13 0.67 0.24 -5.08
C ILE A 13 0.02 1.62 -5.17
N PHE A 14 -1.17 1.71 -5.78
CA PHE A 14 -1.89 2.97 -5.93
C PHE A 14 -2.30 3.55 -4.57
N CYS A 15 -2.81 2.72 -3.65
CA CYS A 15 -3.10 3.09 -2.27
C CYS A 15 -1.84 3.62 -1.57
N GLY A 16 -0.68 2.98 -1.77
CA GLY A 16 0.60 3.46 -1.24
C GLY A 16 0.93 4.88 -1.68
N LEU A 17 0.78 5.18 -2.98
CA LEU A 17 0.99 6.52 -3.51
C LEU A 17 -0.05 7.51 -2.96
N LEU A 18 -1.31 7.09 -2.84
CA LEU A 18 -2.39 7.93 -2.31
C LEU A 18 -2.19 8.30 -0.85
N VAL A 19 -1.82 7.35 0.04
CA VAL A 19 -1.60 7.66 1.47
C VAL A 19 -0.42 8.61 1.67
N LYS A 20 0.55 8.64 0.75
CA LYS A 20 1.62 9.66 0.78
C LYS A 20 1.11 11.04 0.43
N LYS A 21 0.23 11.15 -0.55
CA LYS A 21 -0.35 12.42 -1.01
C LYS A 21 -1.46 12.93 -0.07
N LYS A 22 -2.21 12.03 0.54
CA LYS A 22 -3.34 12.30 1.44
C LYS A 22 -3.22 11.43 2.72
N PRO A 23 -2.43 11.84 3.71
CA PRO A 23 -2.23 11.08 4.94
C PRO A 23 -3.50 10.81 5.75
N ASN A 24 -4.55 11.61 5.57
CA ASN A 24 -5.88 11.39 6.17
C ASN A 24 -6.56 10.09 5.68
N LEU A 25 -6.02 9.42 4.66
CA LEU A 25 -6.45 8.08 4.28
C LEU A 25 -5.93 7.00 5.24
N ILE A 26 -4.97 7.32 6.11
CA ILE A 26 -4.48 6.42 7.16
C ILE A 26 -5.46 6.54 8.32
N ALA A 27 -6.34 5.54 8.48
CA ALA A 27 -7.42 5.58 9.48
C ALA A 27 -6.91 5.88 10.90
N GLY A 28 -5.78 5.27 11.30
CA GLY A 28 -5.16 5.53 12.62
C GLY A 28 -4.69 6.97 12.82
N TYR A 29 -4.37 7.71 11.74
CA TYR A 29 -4.05 9.14 11.80
C TYR A 29 -5.33 9.99 11.76
N ASN A 30 -6.28 9.63 10.90
CA ASN A 30 -7.51 10.39 10.68
C ASN A 30 -8.48 10.37 11.88
N THR A 31 -8.42 9.34 12.72
CA THR A 31 -9.26 9.23 13.94
C THR A 31 -8.72 10.07 15.10
N LEU A 32 -7.45 10.49 15.05
CA LEU A 32 -6.87 11.34 16.09
C LEU A 32 -7.47 12.74 16.06
N ASN A 33 -7.57 13.38 17.22
CA ASN A 33 -7.94 14.78 17.27
C ASN A 33 -6.80 15.68 16.72
N ILE A 34 -7.10 16.95 16.46
CA ILE A 34 -6.16 17.87 15.82
C ILE A 34 -4.88 18.07 16.66
N GLU A 35 -4.98 18.03 17.99
CA GLU A 35 -3.82 18.20 18.87
C GLU A 35 -2.87 17.00 18.85
N GLU A 36 -3.43 15.79 18.76
CA GLU A 36 -2.68 14.55 18.61
C GLU A 36 -2.03 14.45 17.24
N GLN A 37 -2.75 14.83 16.17
CA GLN A 37 -2.22 14.84 14.81
C GLN A 37 -0.98 15.74 14.69
N LYS A 38 -0.95 16.89 15.37
CA LYS A 38 0.20 17.81 15.38
C LYS A 38 1.46 17.21 16.01
N LYS A 39 1.33 16.21 16.88
CA LYS A 39 2.45 15.53 17.53
C LYS A 39 3.07 14.45 16.63
N ILE A 40 2.38 14.06 15.55
CA ILE A 40 2.83 13.01 14.65
C ILE A 40 3.64 13.60 13.50
N ASP A 41 4.81 13.00 13.24
CA ASP A 41 5.52 13.19 11.98
C ASP A 41 4.77 12.47 10.86
N VAL A 42 3.79 13.19 10.30
CA VAL A 42 2.93 12.70 9.21
C VAL A 42 3.75 12.37 7.96
N ASN A 43 4.88 13.04 7.75
CA ASN A 43 5.75 12.79 6.61
C ASN A 43 6.46 11.44 6.74
N LYS A 44 7.01 11.14 7.91
CA LYS A 44 7.60 9.83 8.19
C LYS A 44 6.55 8.73 8.16
N LEU A 45 5.41 8.92 8.84
CA LEU A 45 4.31 7.95 8.87
C LEU A 45 3.82 7.60 7.46
N SER A 46 3.46 8.61 6.67
CA SER A 46 2.97 8.41 5.30
C SER A 46 4.01 7.80 4.36
N THR A 47 5.30 8.07 4.58
CA THR A 47 6.40 7.44 3.83
C THR A 47 6.53 5.96 4.16
N VAL A 48 6.48 5.62 5.44
CA VAL A 48 6.52 4.23 5.90
C VAL A 48 5.33 3.46 5.35
N MET A 49 4.11 4.00 5.48
CA MET A 49 2.89 3.38 4.94
C MET A 49 2.94 3.20 3.42
N ARG A 50 3.39 4.22 2.68
CA ARG A 50 3.61 4.11 1.23
C ARG A 50 4.55 2.96 0.89
N ASN A 51 5.71 2.90 1.55
CA ASN A 51 6.73 1.90 1.25
C ASN A 51 6.19 0.49 1.52
N TYR A 52 5.51 0.26 2.65
CA TYR A 52 4.90 -1.04 2.94
C TYR A 52 3.86 -1.44 1.88
N LEU A 53 2.93 -0.54 1.54
CA LEU A 53 1.89 -0.83 0.55
C LEU A 53 2.46 -1.12 -0.84
N ILE A 54 3.47 -0.35 -1.28
CA ILE A 54 4.16 -0.59 -2.55
C ILE A 54 4.91 -1.93 -2.52
N VAL A 55 5.66 -2.22 -1.46
CA VAL A 55 6.42 -3.47 -1.34
C VAL A 55 5.49 -4.68 -1.36
N ILE A 56 4.39 -4.65 -0.59
CA ILE A 56 3.41 -5.75 -0.57
C ILE A 56 2.75 -5.90 -1.95
N GLY A 57 2.36 -4.80 -2.60
CA GLY A 57 1.79 -4.84 -3.94
C GLY A 57 2.77 -5.42 -4.98
N CYS A 58 4.03 -4.99 -4.99
CA CYS A 58 5.06 -5.54 -5.87
C CYS A 58 5.32 -7.03 -5.60
N LEU A 59 5.46 -7.43 -4.33
CA LEU A 59 5.66 -8.82 -3.95
C LEU A 59 4.49 -9.71 -4.39
N SER A 60 3.25 -9.23 -4.23
CA SER A 60 2.07 -9.96 -4.70
C SER A 60 2.11 -10.19 -6.21
N ILE A 61 2.43 -9.16 -7.01
CA ILE A 61 2.53 -9.28 -8.48
C ILE A 61 3.64 -10.26 -8.87
N ILE A 62 4.82 -10.14 -8.26
CA ILE A 62 5.95 -11.05 -8.53
C ILE A 62 5.56 -12.50 -8.21
N PHE A 63 4.93 -12.74 -7.06
CA PHE A 63 4.49 -14.07 -6.66
C PHE A 63 3.50 -14.68 -7.65
N ILE A 64 2.52 -13.88 -8.10
CA ILE A 64 1.51 -14.30 -9.08
C ILE A 64 2.18 -14.65 -10.42
N VAL A 65 3.09 -13.81 -10.91
CA VAL A 65 3.81 -14.05 -12.17
C VAL A 65 4.64 -15.33 -12.08
N ILE A 66 5.38 -15.53 -10.99
CA ILE A 66 6.16 -16.75 -10.78
C ILE A 66 5.24 -17.99 -10.73
N SER A 67 4.14 -17.91 -9.98
CA SER A 67 3.17 -19.01 -9.88
C SER A 67 2.59 -19.38 -11.25
N TYR A 68 2.25 -18.39 -12.07
CA TYR A 68 1.77 -18.60 -13.44
C TYR A 68 2.84 -19.24 -14.34
N MET A 69 4.09 -18.79 -14.26
CA MET A 69 5.20 -19.37 -15.04
C MET A 69 5.50 -20.82 -14.66
N ILE A 70 5.35 -21.19 -13.39
CA ILE A 70 5.52 -22.57 -12.92
C ILE A 70 4.39 -23.46 -13.47
N GLN A 71 3.15 -22.98 -13.50
CA GLN A 71 2.01 -23.75 -14.03
C GLN A 71 2.06 -23.95 -15.55
N LEU A 72 2.72 -23.04 -16.29
CA LEU A 72 2.91 -23.16 -17.74
C LEU A 72 4.01 -24.15 -18.15
N LYS A 73 4.81 -24.64 -17.19
CA LYS A 73 5.94 -25.54 -17.42
C LYS A 73 5.58 -26.98 -17.08
#